data_AF-A0A345YPQ1-F1
#
_entry.id   AF-A0A345YPQ1-F1
#
_cell.length_a   1.000
_cell.length_b   1.000
_cell.length_c   1.000
_cell.angle_alpha   90.00
_cell.angle_beta   90.00
_cell.angle_gamma   90.00
#
_symmetry.space_group_name_H-M   'P 1'
#
loop_
_entity.id
_entity.type
_entity.pdbx_description
1 polymer ?
#
loop_
_entity_poly.entity_id
_entity_poly.type
_entity_poly.pdbx_seq_one_letter_code
_entity_poly.pdbx_strand_id
1 'polypeptide(L)'
;MRAVSPSPSPGLVRLHRAEEDVDQVLRERVAALLGVAAHEVRVGRACPRCGADDHGRPWARAGSREVPVSLSRCGEHLMTALAPTGAVGVDLELIAAVARGWDEELVLHPRERGRRAPRTDAGRAAVWARKEAVLKMLGTGLATPMSAVRLADVDVLDVPAPPGHVAALARG
;
A
#
# COMPACT_ATOMS: atom_id res chain seq x y z
N MET A 1 -15.84 -21.61 -10.46
CA MET A 1 -15.12 -21.80 -9.19
C MET A 1 -14.21 -20.59 -9.00
N ARG A 2 -14.46 -19.74 -7.99
CA ARG A 2 -13.51 -18.66 -7.64
C ARG A 2 -12.36 -19.30 -6.86
N ALA A 3 -11.15 -19.22 -7.38
CA ALA A 3 -9.96 -19.57 -6.60
C ALA A 3 -9.97 -18.68 -5.35
N VAL A 4 -9.93 -19.32 -4.17
CA VAL A 4 -9.67 -18.63 -2.92
C VAL A 4 -8.21 -18.18 -3.01
N SER A 5 -7.98 -16.88 -3.17
CA SER A 5 -6.63 -16.32 -3.09
C SER A 5 -6.04 -16.71 -1.74
N PRO A 6 -4.83 -17.31 -1.68
CA PRO A 6 -4.23 -17.69 -0.42
C PRO A 6 -4.02 -16.43 0.44
N SER A 7 -4.41 -16.52 1.72
CA SER A 7 -4.15 -15.48 2.71
C SER A 7 -2.69 -15.04 2.65
N PRO A 8 -2.37 -13.73 2.76
CA PRO A 8 -1.01 -13.24 2.76
C PRO A 8 -0.15 -14.00 3.77
N SER A 9 1.01 -14.49 3.34
CA SER A 9 2.03 -14.95 4.28
C SER A 9 2.35 -13.77 5.22
N PRO A 10 2.36 -13.96 6.55
CA PRO A 10 2.52 -12.89 7.54
C PRO A 10 3.83 -12.08 7.43
N GLY A 11 4.76 -12.49 6.56
CA GLY A 11 5.99 -11.74 6.25
C GLY A 11 5.82 -10.58 5.25
N LEU A 12 4.73 -10.53 4.47
CA LEU A 12 4.58 -9.58 3.37
C LEU A 12 4.24 -8.17 3.85
N VAL A 13 3.34 -8.04 4.83
CA VAL A 13 2.97 -6.74 5.43
C VAL A 13 3.41 -6.70 6.88
N ARG A 14 3.98 -5.57 7.31
CA ARG A 14 4.33 -5.34 8.73
C ARG A 14 3.99 -3.93 9.14
N LEU A 15 3.56 -3.81 10.40
CA LEU A 15 3.34 -2.56 11.10
C LEU A 15 4.57 -2.24 11.96
N HIS A 16 4.93 -0.97 11.96
CA HIS A 16 6.05 -0.36 12.66
C HIS A 16 5.56 0.96 13.28
N ARG A 17 6.38 1.55 14.13
CA ARG A 17 6.17 2.91 14.61
C ARG A 17 6.64 3.93 13.58
N ALA A 18 5.93 5.06 13.49
CA ALA A 18 6.21 6.08 12.50
C ALA A 18 7.57 6.77 12.70
N GLU A 19 8.09 6.80 13.94
CA GLU A 19 9.41 7.35 14.24
C GLU A 19 10.58 6.46 13.80
N GLU A 20 10.34 5.21 13.43
CA GLU A 20 11.40 4.31 12.97
C GLU A 20 11.98 4.78 11.63
N ASP A 21 13.29 4.62 11.47
CA ASP A 21 13.97 4.91 10.21
C ASP A 21 13.46 3.95 9.13
N VAL A 22 12.64 4.50 8.23
CA VAL A 22 11.97 3.73 7.18
C VAL A 22 12.96 3.05 6.23
N ASP A 23 14.11 3.65 5.98
CA ASP A 23 15.11 3.09 5.09
C ASP A 23 15.80 1.91 5.77
N GLN A 24 16.09 2.02 7.07
CA GLN A 24 16.59 0.90 7.87
C GLN A 24 15.56 -0.23 7.97
N VAL A 25 14.29 0.09 8.25
CA VAL A 25 13.20 -0.89 8.29
C VAL A 25 13.08 -1.65 6.97
N LEU A 26 13.08 -0.94 5.83
CA LEU A 26 13.01 -1.58 4.53
C LEU A 26 14.24 -2.46 4.26
N ARG A 27 15.43 -1.95 4.59
CA ARG A 27 16.70 -2.67 4.42
C ARG A 27 16.69 -4.00 5.16
N GLU A 28 16.33 -4.00 6.44
CA GLU A 28 16.27 -5.20 7.27
C GLU A 28 15.20 -6.19 6.79
N ARG A 29 14.01 -5.69 6.45
CA ARG A 29 12.94 -6.57 5.97
C ARG A 29 13.26 -7.22 4.63
N VAL A 30 13.89 -6.48 3.71
CA VAL A 30 14.31 -7.01 2.41
C VAL A 30 15.46 -8.00 2.57
N ALA A 31 16.42 -7.71 3.45
CA ALA A 31 17.51 -8.63 3.78
C ALA A 31 16.97 -9.95 4.33
N ALA A 32 16.02 -9.89 5.28
CA ALA A 32 15.36 -11.06 5.83
C ALA A 32 14.56 -11.85 4.79
N LEU A 33 13.88 -11.17 3.85
CA LEU A 33 13.14 -11.82 2.76
C LEU A 33 14.07 -12.58 1.81
N LEU A 34 15.26 -12.04 1.54
CA LEU A 34 16.22 -12.62 0.60
C LEU A 34 17.23 -13.57 1.25
N GLY A 35 17.34 -13.57 2.59
CA GLY A 35 18.36 -14.34 3.30
C GLY A 35 19.78 -13.80 3.10
N VAL A 36 19.94 -12.48 2.95
CA VAL A 36 21.23 -11.78 2.74
C VAL A 36 21.53 -10.83 3.92
N ALA A 37 22.74 -10.29 3.99
CA ALA A 37 23.07 -9.30 5.01
C ALA A 37 22.46 -7.92 4.70
N ALA A 38 22.07 -7.17 5.73
CA ALA A 38 21.42 -5.87 5.55
C ALA A 38 22.27 -4.87 4.75
N HIS A 39 23.60 -4.88 4.89
CA HIS A 39 24.49 -3.98 4.17
C HIS A 39 24.56 -4.28 2.65
N GLU A 40 24.11 -5.46 2.21
CA GLU A 40 23.99 -5.81 0.79
C GLU A 40 22.73 -5.20 0.16
N VAL A 41 21.79 -4.69 0.99
CA VAL A 41 20.53 -4.10 0.56
C VAL A 41 20.65 -2.58 0.47
N ARG A 42 20.36 -2.06 -0.72
CA ARG A 42 20.20 -0.64 -0.98
C ARG A 42 18.72 -0.30 -1.04
N VAL A 43 18.36 0.83 -0.46
CA VAL A 43 17.02 1.40 -0.51
C VAL A 43 17.13 2.87 -0.88
N GLY A 44 16.03 3.43 -1.36
CA GLY A 44 15.93 4.86 -1.61
C GLY A 44 14.56 5.22 -2.16
N ARG A 45 14.45 6.43 -2.71
CA ARG A 45 13.24 6.92 -3.37
C ARG A 45 13.54 7.39 -4.78
N ALA A 46 12.50 7.43 -5.59
CA ALA A 46 12.53 8.05 -6.90
C ALA A 46 11.18 8.69 -7.19
N CYS A 47 11.17 9.99 -7.44
CA CYS A 47 9.99 10.69 -7.90
C CYS A 47 9.89 10.64 -9.43
N PRO A 48 8.86 9.97 -10.01
CA PRO A 48 8.73 9.88 -11.46
C PRO A 48 8.41 11.23 -12.13
N ARG A 49 8.05 12.27 -11.35
CA ARG A 49 7.68 13.58 -11.87
C ARG A 49 8.85 14.55 -11.97
N CYS A 50 9.73 14.60 -10.97
CA CYS A 50 10.82 15.58 -10.91
C CYS A 50 12.22 14.95 -10.85
N GLY A 51 12.32 13.62 -10.71
CA GLY A 51 13.60 12.91 -10.64
C GLY A 51 14.31 12.98 -9.28
N ALA A 52 13.74 13.65 -8.29
CA ALA A 52 14.33 13.73 -6.94
C ALA A 52 14.33 12.36 -6.23
N ASP A 53 15.28 12.20 -5.31
CA ASP A 53 15.55 10.98 -4.54
C ASP A 53 15.25 11.13 -3.02
N ASP A 54 14.86 12.33 -2.58
CA ASP A 54 14.39 12.61 -1.23
C ASP A 54 12.89 12.30 -1.04
N HIS A 55 12.13 12.17 -2.14
CA HIS A 55 10.72 11.81 -2.16
C HIS A 55 10.35 10.91 -3.33
N GLY A 56 9.08 10.51 -3.36
CA GLY A 56 8.54 9.63 -4.39
C GLY A 56 8.49 8.17 -3.94
N ARG A 57 8.45 7.27 -4.93
CA ARG A 57 8.21 5.85 -4.72
C ARG A 57 9.43 5.21 -4.05
N PRO A 58 9.26 4.45 -2.96
CA PRO A 58 10.35 3.69 -2.37
C PRO A 58 10.79 2.55 -3.31
N TRP A 59 12.08 2.27 -3.34
CA TRP A 59 12.66 1.12 -4.03
C TRP A 59 13.64 0.40 -3.11
N ALA A 60 13.83 -0.91 -3.34
CA ALA A 60 14.84 -1.70 -2.65
C ALA A 60 15.49 -2.70 -3.61
N ARG A 61 16.81 -2.89 -3.47
CA ARG A 61 17.61 -3.79 -4.32
C ARG A 61 18.70 -4.47 -3.52
N ALA A 62 18.99 -5.73 -3.85
CA ALA A 62 20.17 -6.46 -3.39
C ALA A 62 20.94 -6.98 -4.61
N GLY A 63 22.13 -6.45 -4.85
CA GLY A 63 22.83 -6.65 -6.13
C GLY A 63 22.00 -6.18 -7.32
N SER A 64 21.78 -7.05 -8.31
CA SER A 64 20.92 -6.79 -9.48
C SER A 64 19.43 -7.11 -9.25
N ARG A 65 19.07 -7.69 -8.10
CA ARG A 65 17.69 -8.09 -7.80
C ARG A 65 16.92 -6.93 -7.20
N GLU A 66 15.84 -6.52 -7.87
CA GLU A 66 14.85 -5.61 -7.29
C GLU A 66 13.87 -6.36 -6.40
N VAL A 67 13.47 -5.73 -5.30
CA VAL A 67 12.40 -6.21 -4.43
C VAL A 67 11.30 -5.16 -4.43
N PRO A 68 10.11 -5.50 -4.94
CA PRO A 68 8.94 -4.63 -4.86
C PRO A 68 8.63 -4.28 -3.40
N VAL A 69 8.57 -2.98 -3.12
CA VAL A 69 8.26 -2.44 -1.80
C VAL A 69 7.17 -1.39 -1.88
N SER A 70 6.39 -1.27 -0.82
CA SER A 70 5.42 -0.20 -0.62
C SER A 70 5.35 0.18 0.85
N LEU A 71 4.91 1.39 1.14
CA LEU A 71 4.74 1.87 2.51
C LEU A 71 3.55 2.83 2.61
N SER A 72 2.97 2.90 3.80
CA SER A 72 1.98 3.89 4.18
C SER A 72 2.23 4.38 5.60
N ARG A 73 1.92 5.64 5.86
CA ARG A 73 2.03 6.25 7.18
C ARG A 73 0.69 6.86 7.55
N CYS A 74 0.27 6.61 8.79
CA CYS A 74 -0.94 7.21 9.35
C CYS A 74 -0.76 7.37 10.87
N GLY A 75 -0.73 8.63 11.33
CA GLY A 75 -0.47 8.93 12.73
C GLY A 75 0.89 8.38 13.19
N GLU A 76 0.88 7.62 14.29
CA GLU A 76 2.06 6.96 14.88
C GLU A 76 2.47 5.65 14.18
N HIS A 77 1.81 5.30 13.07
CA HIS A 77 2.00 4.02 12.40
C HIS A 77 2.71 4.16 11.06
N LEU A 78 3.68 3.27 10.84
CA LEU A 78 4.29 2.99 9.54
C LEU A 78 3.93 1.57 9.14
N MET A 79 3.22 1.40 8.04
CA MET A 79 2.98 0.10 7.43
C MET A 79 3.90 -0.08 6.23
N THR A 80 4.55 -1.24 6.12
CA THR A 80 5.39 -1.58 4.96
C THR A 80 4.92 -2.89 4.34
N ALA A 81 5.01 -3.00 3.02
CA ALA A 81 4.75 -4.22 2.27
C ALA A 81 5.93 -4.57 1.36
N LEU A 82 6.22 -5.86 1.24
CA LEU A 82 7.20 -6.43 0.33
C LEU A 82 6.53 -7.50 -0.52
N ALA A 83 7.02 -7.73 -1.73
CA ALA A 83 6.68 -8.92 -2.51
C ALA A 83 7.96 -9.59 -3.07
N PRO A 84 8.00 -10.93 -3.18
CA PRO A 84 9.15 -11.63 -3.77
C PRO A 84 9.35 -11.30 -5.27
N THR A 85 8.24 -11.02 -5.96
CA THR A 85 8.11 -10.68 -7.39
C THR A 85 6.84 -9.84 -7.60
N GLY A 86 6.66 -9.28 -8.80
CA GLY A 86 5.44 -8.57 -9.19
C GLY A 86 5.39 -7.12 -8.70
N ALA A 87 4.18 -6.59 -8.52
CA ALA A 87 3.96 -5.27 -7.95
C ALA A 87 3.26 -5.38 -6.59
N VAL A 88 3.55 -4.43 -5.70
CA VAL A 88 2.92 -4.40 -4.37
C VAL A 88 2.58 -2.97 -3.97
N GLY A 89 1.42 -2.80 -3.35
CA GLY A 89 0.97 -1.54 -2.78
C GLY A 89 0.30 -1.77 -1.44
N VAL A 90 0.60 -0.95 -0.43
CA VAL A 90 -0.07 -1.02 0.87
C VAL A 90 -0.54 0.35 1.29
N ASP A 91 -1.70 0.38 1.92
CA ASP A 91 -2.23 1.59 2.48
C ASP A 91 -2.89 1.37 3.84
N LEU A 92 -2.77 2.38 4.72
CA LEU A 92 -3.24 2.41 6.09
C LEU A 92 -3.90 3.76 6.32
N GLU A 93 -5.16 3.76 6.76
CA GLU A 93 -5.97 4.98 6.88
C GLU A 93 -6.66 5.06 8.23
N LEU A 94 -6.74 6.27 8.78
CA LEU A 94 -7.54 6.57 9.96
C LEU A 94 -9.00 6.77 9.53
N ILE A 95 -9.91 5.97 10.08
CA ILE A 95 -11.33 5.97 9.70
C ILE A 95 -11.94 7.38 9.83
N ALA A 96 -11.66 8.05 10.95
CA ALA A 96 -12.16 9.40 11.21
C ALA A 96 -11.58 10.46 10.26
N ALA A 97 -10.37 10.27 9.73
CA ALA A 97 -9.79 11.19 8.74
C ALA A 97 -10.51 11.07 7.40
N VAL A 98 -10.68 9.84 6.90
CA VAL A 98 -11.41 9.59 5.65
C VAL A 98 -12.87 10.05 5.76
N ALA A 99 -13.53 9.81 6.90
CA ALA A 99 -14.92 10.23 7.11
C ALA A 99 -15.13 11.75 6.92
N ARG A 100 -14.17 12.58 7.35
CA ARG A 100 -14.24 14.04 7.25
C ARG A 100 -14.06 14.56 5.81
N GLY A 101 -13.40 13.80 4.95
CA GLY A 101 -13.04 14.20 3.59
C GLY A 101 -13.67 13.34 2.49
N TRP A 102 -14.65 12.50 2.83
CA TRP A 102 -15.21 11.57 1.86
C TRP A 102 -16.04 12.26 0.78
N ASP A 103 -15.70 11.97 -0.47
CA ASP A 103 -16.48 12.31 -1.66
C ASP A 103 -16.62 11.07 -2.55
N GLU A 104 -17.86 10.62 -2.76
CA GLU A 104 -18.16 9.46 -3.59
C GLU A 104 -17.74 9.67 -5.06
N GLU A 105 -17.81 10.89 -5.59
CA GLU A 105 -17.51 11.16 -6.98
C GLU A 105 -16.01 11.09 -7.28
N LEU A 106 -15.19 11.47 -6.31
CA LEU A 106 -13.72 11.44 -6.42
C LEU A 106 -13.16 10.04 -6.16
N VAL A 107 -13.79 9.26 -5.28
CA VAL A 107 -13.25 7.97 -4.83
C VAL A 107 -13.84 6.78 -5.57
N LEU A 108 -15.16 6.74 -5.79
CA LEU A 108 -15.81 5.57 -6.35
C LEU A 108 -15.81 5.59 -7.87
N HIS A 109 -15.41 4.45 -8.44
CA HIS A 109 -15.65 4.21 -9.85
C HIS A 109 -17.16 4.19 -10.11
N PRO A 110 -17.65 4.68 -11.28
CA PRO A 110 -19.09 4.74 -11.57
C PRO A 110 -19.85 3.42 -11.32
N ARG A 111 -19.20 2.27 -11.57
CA ARG A 111 -19.76 0.91 -11.31
C ARG A 111 -19.82 0.47 -9.84
N GLU A 112 -19.25 1.24 -8.92
CA GLU A 112 -19.22 0.98 -7.47
C GLU A 112 -20.20 1.88 -6.71
N ARG A 113 -20.80 2.86 -7.38
CA ARG A 113 -21.76 3.83 -6.83
C ARG A 113 -23.13 3.23 -6.54
N GLY A 114 -23.98 3.99 -5.86
CA GLY A 114 -25.37 3.62 -5.60
C GLY A 114 -25.51 2.50 -4.57
N ARG A 115 -26.23 1.42 -4.86
CA ARG A 115 -26.48 0.34 -3.88
C ARG A 115 -25.21 -0.36 -3.39
N ARG A 116 -24.11 -0.26 -4.15
CA ARG A 116 -22.80 -0.85 -3.80
C ARG A 116 -21.89 0.09 -3.01
N ALA A 117 -22.25 1.37 -2.89
CA ALA A 117 -21.45 2.34 -2.17
C ALA A 117 -21.40 2.04 -0.66
N PRO A 118 -20.23 2.23 -0.01
CA PRO A 118 -20.10 2.02 1.42
C PRO A 118 -20.96 3.00 2.22
N ARG A 119 -21.63 2.49 3.26
CA ARG A 119 -22.56 3.28 4.09
C ARG A 119 -21.97 3.74 5.41
N THR A 120 -21.01 2.99 5.95
CA THR A 120 -20.32 3.30 7.21
C THR A 120 -19.00 4.01 6.95
N ASP A 121 -18.51 4.77 7.92
CA ASP A 121 -17.19 5.39 7.86
C ASP A 121 -16.08 4.36 7.67
N ALA A 122 -16.14 3.24 8.41
CA ALA A 122 -15.20 2.14 8.26
C ALA A 122 -15.23 1.55 6.83
N GLY A 123 -16.42 1.41 6.23
CA GLY A 123 -16.56 0.94 4.84
C GLY A 123 -15.99 1.93 3.82
N ARG A 124 -16.20 3.24 4.04
CA ARG A 124 -15.63 4.32 3.21
C ARG A 124 -14.10 4.30 3.29
N ALA A 125 -13.56 4.26 4.49
CA ALA A 125 -12.13 4.15 4.73
C ALA A 125 -11.54 2.88 4.10
N ALA A 126 -12.23 1.74 4.19
CA ALA A 126 -11.75 0.50 3.58
C ALA A 126 -11.69 0.60 2.05
N VAL A 127 -12.70 1.21 1.40
CA VAL A 127 -12.65 1.46 -0.04
C VAL A 127 -11.51 2.41 -0.39
N TRP A 128 -11.33 3.49 0.37
CA TRP A 128 -10.23 4.43 0.19
C TRP A 128 -8.87 3.72 0.26
N ALA A 129 -8.60 3.01 1.35
CA ALA A 129 -7.34 2.30 1.55
C ALA A 129 -7.07 1.28 0.43
N ARG A 130 -8.09 0.55 -0.04
CA ARG A 130 -7.93 -0.37 -1.17
C ARG A 130 -7.54 0.36 -2.46
N LYS A 131 -8.16 1.51 -2.76
CA LYS A 131 -7.84 2.31 -3.95
C LYS A 131 -6.42 2.86 -3.87
N GLU A 132 -6.03 3.44 -2.74
CA GLU A 132 -4.66 3.94 -2.51
C GLU A 132 -3.63 2.82 -2.61
N ALA A 133 -3.90 1.64 -2.04
CA ALA A 133 -3.03 0.48 -2.17
C ALA A 133 -2.85 0.10 -3.65
N VAL A 134 -3.92 0.09 -4.47
CA VAL A 134 -3.82 -0.15 -5.91
C VAL A 134 -2.99 0.94 -6.61
N LEU A 135 -3.22 2.23 -6.30
CA LEU A 135 -2.46 3.33 -6.89
C LEU A 135 -0.96 3.25 -6.57
N LYS A 136 -0.62 2.88 -5.33
CA LYS A 136 0.76 2.65 -4.90
C LYS A 136 1.40 1.46 -5.60
N MET A 137 0.65 0.38 -5.80
CA MET A 137 1.10 -0.79 -6.56
C MET A 137 1.42 -0.42 -8.01
N LEU A 138 0.52 0.34 -8.65
CA LEU A 138 0.71 0.84 -10.02
C LEU A 138 1.85 1.85 -10.12
N GLY A 139 2.18 2.54 -9.02
CA GLY A 139 3.22 3.57 -8.98
C GLY A 139 2.86 4.85 -9.74
N THR A 140 1.58 5.05 -10.05
CA THR A 140 1.10 6.21 -10.83
C THR A 140 0.90 7.46 -9.97
N GLY A 141 0.90 7.31 -8.65
CA GLY A 141 0.64 8.41 -7.73
C GLY A 141 -0.70 9.09 -8.03
N LEU A 142 -0.73 10.41 -7.93
CA LEU A 142 -1.93 11.22 -8.19
C LEU A 142 -2.29 11.35 -9.69
N ALA A 143 -1.50 10.78 -10.61
CA ALA A 143 -1.79 10.86 -12.04
C ALA A 143 -3.01 10.01 -12.44
N THR A 144 -3.34 8.98 -11.66
CA THR A 144 -4.54 8.16 -11.85
C THR A 144 -5.56 8.52 -10.77
N PRO A 145 -6.75 9.03 -11.13
CA PRO A 145 -7.78 9.31 -10.13
C PRO A 145 -8.34 8.01 -9.54
N MET A 146 -8.71 8.03 -8.26
CA MET A 146 -9.29 6.86 -7.57
C MET A 146 -10.56 6.35 -8.26
N SER A 147 -11.38 7.28 -8.79
CA SER A 147 -12.59 6.97 -9.55
C SER A 147 -12.34 6.26 -10.89
N ALA A 148 -11.10 6.22 -11.40
CA ALA A 148 -10.74 5.41 -12.56
C ALA A 148 -10.31 3.97 -12.19
N VAL A 149 -9.94 3.73 -10.94
CA VAL A 149 -9.61 2.38 -10.47
C VAL A 149 -10.91 1.62 -10.24
N ARG A 150 -11.04 0.37 -10.66
CA ARG A 150 -12.17 -0.50 -10.28
C ARG A 150 -11.65 -1.67 -9.45
N LEU A 151 -12.08 -1.78 -8.19
CA LEU A 151 -11.50 -2.74 -7.23
C LEU A 151 -11.75 -4.20 -7.63
N ALA A 152 -12.80 -4.47 -8.39
CA ALA A 152 -13.10 -5.81 -8.87
C ALA A 152 -12.09 -6.35 -9.91
N ASP A 153 -11.24 -5.48 -10.45
CA ASP A 153 -10.28 -5.81 -11.52
C ASP A 153 -8.84 -5.97 -11.00
N VAL A 154 -8.64 -5.89 -9.68
CA VAL A 154 -7.30 -5.96 -9.05
C VAL A 154 -7.34 -6.92 -7.85
N ASP A 155 -6.24 -7.65 -7.62
CA ASP A 155 -6.08 -8.45 -6.40
C ASP A 155 -5.81 -7.50 -5.21
N VAL A 156 -6.84 -7.28 -4.39
CA VAL A 156 -6.77 -6.44 -3.20
C VAL A 156 -7.37 -7.15 -2.00
N LEU A 157 -6.69 -7.07 -0.87
CA LEU A 157 -7.04 -7.74 0.37
C LEU A 157 -7.01 -6.74 1.52
N ASP A 158 -8.00 -6.81 2.42
CA ASP A 158 -7.89 -6.13 3.71
C ASP A 158 -6.84 -6.83 4.56
N VAL A 159 -6.04 -6.06 5.29
CA VAL A 159 -5.01 -6.58 6.20
C VAL A 159 -5.23 -6.03 7.61
N PRO A 160 -4.75 -6.73 8.66
CA PRO A 160 -4.90 -6.25 10.04
C PRO A 160 -4.37 -4.83 10.21
N ALA A 161 -5.14 -4.01 10.92
CA ALA A 161 -4.83 -2.62 11.21
C ALA A 161 -5.04 -2.32 12.71
N PRO A 162 -4.37 -1.29 13.25
CA PRO A 162 -4.62 -0.79 14.61
C PRO A 162 -6.09 -0.39 14.82
N PRO A 163 -6.58 -0.34 16.08
CA PRO A 163 -7.88 0.21 16.39
C PRO A 163 -8.08 1.61 15.77
N GLY A 164 -9.28 1.87 15.25
CA GLY A 164 -9.61 3.12 14.56
C GLY A 164 -9.05 3.26 13.15
N HIS A 165 -8.29 2.28 12.66
CA HIS A 165 -7.70 2.28 11.33
C HIS A 165 -8.21 1.12 10.47
N VAL A 166 -8.00 1.25 9.16
CA VAL A 166 -8.18 0.19 8.17
C VAL A 166 -6.96 0.13 7.28
N ALA A 167 -6.64 -1.05 6.75
CA ALA A 167 -5.51 -1.22 5.85
C ALA A 167 -5.81 -2.20 4.73
N ALA A 168 -5.16 -1.98 3.59
CA ALA A 168 -5.30 -2.82 2.41
C ALA A 168 -3.95 -3.09 1.74
N LEU A 169 -3.86 -4.26 1.11
CA LEU A 169 -2.72 -4.71 0.30
C LEU A 169 -3.22 -4.98 -1.12
N ALA A 170 -2.58 -4.39 -2.12
CA ALA A 170 -2.78 -4.69 -3.54
C ALA A 170 -1.56 -5.44 -4.12
N ARG A 171 -1.82 -6.38 -5.03
CA ARG A 171 -0.82 -7.21 -5.71
C ARG A 171 -1.05 -7.28 -7.21
N GLY A 172 0.05 -7.35 -7.96
CA GLY A 172 0.06 -7.47 -9.42
C GLY A 172 1.16 -8.40 -9.91
#